data_AF-A0A6J1C7I4-F1
#
_entry.id   AF-A0A6J1C7I4-F1
#
_cell.length_a   1.000
_cell.length_b   1.000
_cell.length_c   1.000
_cell.angle_alpha   90.00
_cell.angle_beta   90.00
_cell.angle_gamma   90.00
#
_symmetry.space_group_name_H-M   'P 1'
#
loop_
_entity.id
_entity.type
_entity.pdbx_description
1 polymer ?
#
loop_
_entity_poly.entity_id
_entity_poly.type
_entity_poly.pdbx_seq_one_letter_code
_entity_poly.pdbx_strand_id
1 'polypeptide(L)'
;MAKASSSFFQTLKRYIKKPWEITGPCADPEYRLAVPSAIEYRVFCPATTKQKAIVPTSNPETVFDIKYFSRDQRRNLPPIRRTILKKSDVEKIMMETNFEPADFPKVYLTATIEEDINTHGGGYQK
;
A
#
# COMPACT_ATOMS: atom_id res chain seq x y z
N MET A 1 9.77 30.87 49.56
CA MET A 1 9.39 31.43 48.24
C MET A 1 10.61 31.42 47.33
N ALA A 2 10.70 30.52 46.36
CA ALA A 2 11.84 30.41 45.41
C ALA A 2 11.44 29.82 44.05
N LYS A 3 10.14 29.88 43.69
CA LYS A 3 9.60 29.25 42.46
C LYS A 3 9.32 30.21 41.29
N ALA A 4 9.40 31.53 41.51
CA ALA A 4 9.08 32.52 40.48
C ALA A 4 10.25 32.78 39.51
N SER A 5 11.49 32.83 40.03
CA SER A 5 12.69 33.12 39.24
C SER A 5 13.08 32.00 38.26
N SER A 6 12.86 30.73 38.62
CA SER A 6 13.12 29.60 37.73
C SER A 6 12.24 29.60 36.48
N SER A 7 11.01 30.11 36.56
CA SER A 7 10.08 30.17 35.43
C SER A 7 10.51 31.18 34.36
N PHE A 8 11.05 32.34 34.77
CA PHE A 8 11.53 33.39 33.86
C PHE A 8 12.77 32.97 33.06
N PHE A 9 13.73 32.28 33.69
CA PHE A 9 14.89 31.72 32.98
C PHE A 9 14.49 30.60 32.00
N GLN A 10 13.44 29.85 32.31
CA GLN A 10 12.93 28.80 31.44
C GLN A 10 12.20 29.37 30.21
N THR A 11 11.54 30.52 30.32
CA THR A 11 10.99 31.25 29.18
C THR A 11 12.07 31.85 28.28
N LEU A 12 13.18 32.36 28.84
CA LEU A 12 14.27 32.94 28.05
C LEU A 12 15.00 31.90 27.18
N LYS A 13 15.15 30.66 27.69
CA LYS A 13 15.72 29.53 26.94
C LYS A 13 14.95 29.15 25.68
N ARG A 14 13.68 29.57 25.53
CA ARG A 14 12.89 29.32 24.31
C ARG A 14 13.33 30.18 23.12
N TYR A 15 14.00 31.30 23.37
CA TYR A 15 14.48 32.21 22.33
C TYR A 15 15.88 31.86 21.81
N ILE A 16 16.57 30.92 22.47
CA ILE A 16 17.90 30.44 22.06
C ILE A 16 17.71 29.03 21.47
N LYS A 17 17.83 28.92 20.14
CA LYS A 17 17.80 27.63 19.45
C LYS A 17 18.94 26.75 19.96
N LYS A 18 18.70 25.44 20.05
CA LYS A 18 19.80 24.51 20.34
C LYS A 18 20.77 24.50 19.15
N PRO A 19 22.08 24.28 19.35
CA PRO A 19 23.06 24.37 18.27
C PRO A 19 22.76 23.49 17.04
N TRP A 20 22.07 22.36 17.24
CA TRP A 20 21.67 21.41 16.19
C TRP A 20 20.29 21.70 15.56
N GLU A 21 19.61 22.77 15.94
CA GLU A 21 18.31 23.23 15.39
C GLU A 21 18.49 24.38 14.38
N ILE A 22 19.74 24.66 13.96
CA ILE A 22 20.08 25.75 13.04
C ILE A 22 19.98 25.28 11.58
N THR A 23 20.46 24.08 11.26
CA THR A 23 20.42 23.48 9.92
C THR A 23 20.22 21.96 10.00
N GLY A 24 19.78 21.37 8.89
CA GLY A 24 19.51 19.93 8.79
C GLY A 24 18.10 19.54 9.23
N PRO A 25 17.80 18.23 9.32
CA PRO A 25 16.44 17.73 9.57
C PRO A 25 15.82 18.28 10.85
N CYS A 26 16.60 18.45 11.92
CA CYS A 26 16.12 18.98 13.20
C CYS A 26 15.70 20.47 13.16
N ALA A 27 16.00 21.19 12.07
CA ALA A 27 15.59 22.57 11.84
C ALA A 27 14.33 22.69 10.95
N ASP A 28 13.89 21.58 10.34
CA ASP A 28 12.73 21.53 9.45
C ASP A 28 11.41 21.57 10.25
N PRO A 29 10.42 22.41 9.88
CA PRO A 29 9.11 22.43 10.54
C PRO A 29 8.37 21.09 10.51
N GLU A 30 8.64 20.21 9.54
CA GLU A 30 7.97 18.92 9.40
C GLU A 30 8.62 17.81 10.25
N TYR A 31 9.81 18.07 10.80
CA TYR A 31 10.53 17.11 11.63
C TYR A 31 9.83 16.82 12.96
N ARG A 32 9.60 15.55 13.24
CA ARG A 32 9.03 15.05 14.50
C ARG A 32 9.99 14.08 15.18
N LEU A 33 10.12 14.22 16.50
CA LEU A 33 10.92 13.29 17.31
C LEU A 33 10.22 11.92 17.39
N ALA A 34 11.01 10.85 17.27
CA ALA A 34 10.53 9.47 17.27
C ALA A 34 10.18 8.90 18.66
N VAL A 35 10.09 9.74 19.69
CA VAL A 35 9.80 9.32 21.07
C VAL A 35 8.33 9.66 21.37
N PRO A 36 7.38 8.77 21.04
CA PRO A 36 5.99 9.01 21.39
C PRO A 36 5.83 9.00 22.90
N SER A 37 4.91 9.81 23.42
CA SER A 37 4.59 9.72 24.84
C SER A 37 3.81 8.44 25.14
N ALA A 38 4.01 7.86 26.32
CA ALA A 38 3.29 6.67 26.76
C ALA A 38 1.76 6.90 26.89
N ILE A 39 1.33 8.17 26.95
CA ILE A 39 -0.08 8.56 27.01
C ILE A 39 -0.71 8.60 25.61
N GLU A 40 0.08 8.84 24.56
CA GLU A 40 -0.40 8.95 23.18
C GLU A 40 -0.33 7.62 22.43
N TYR A 41 0.73 6.84 22.64
CA TYR A 41 0.94 5.57 21.94
C TYR A 41 0.49 4.39 22.80
N ARG A 42 -0.39 3.54 22.23
CA ARG A 42 -0.86 2.29 22.86
C ARG A 42 -1.48 2.51 24.25
N VAL A 43 -2.37 3.49 24.34
CA VAL A 43 -3.18 3.82 25.53
C VAL A 43 -3.88 2.59 26.11
N PHE A 44 -4.29 1.66 25.24
CA PHE A 44 -4.85 0.37 25.63
C PHE A 44 -3.89 -0.76 25.29
N CYS A 45 -3.77 -1.72 26.20
CA CYS A 45 -3.07 -2.97 25.91
C CYS A 45 -3.81 -3.71 24.77
N PRO A 46 -3.12 -4.35 23.81
CA PRO A 46 -3.76 -5.11 22.73
C PRO A 46 -4.69 -6.22 23.23
N ALA A 47 -4.42 -6.78 24.41
CA ALA A 47 -5.28 -7.79 25.03
C ALA A 47 -6.48 -7.20 25.79
N THR A 48 -6.56 -5.88 25.93
CA THR A 48 -7.59 -5.18 26.73
C THR A 48 -8.21 -4.05 25.90
N THR A 49 -8.86 -4.43 24.80
CA THR A 49 -9.58 -3.49 23.93
C THR A 49 -10.92 -3.11 24.53
N LYS A 50 -11.33 -1.84 24.36
CA LYS A 50 -12.65 -1.35 24.79
C LYS A 50 -13.81 -1.89 23.93
N GLN A 51 -13.50 -2.30 22.71
CA GLN A 51 -14.47 -2.77 21.73
C GLN A 51 -14.35 -4.27 21.54
N LYS A 52 -15.50 -4.92 21.34
CA LYS A 52 -15.59 -6.30 20.88
C LYS A 52 -15.58 -6.31 19.36
N ALA A 53 -14.47 -6.73 18.76
CA ALA A 53 -14.38 -6.86 17.31
C ALA A 53 -15.28 -8.00 16.82
N ILE A 54 -16.07 -7.76 15.77
CA ILE A 54 -16.82 -8.77 15.03
C ILE A 54 -16.18 -8.85 13.65
N VAL A 55 -15.40 -9.89 13.39
CA VAL A 55 -14.73 -10.09 12.10
C VAL A 55 -15.64 -10.92 11.19
N PRO A 56 -16.15 -10.38 10.08
CA PRO A 56 -16.99 -11.15 9.16
C PRO A 56 -16.21 -12.30 8.52
N THR A 57 -16.80 -13.50 8.49
CA THR A 57 -16.19 -14.70 7.88
C THR A 57 -16.77 -15.05 6.52
N SER A 58 -18.00 -14.61 6.25
CA SER A 58 -18.73 -14.93 5.03
C SER A 58 -19.56 -13.73 4.57
N ASN A 59 -19.81 -13.65 3.27
CA ASN A 59 -20.70 -12.64 2.70
C ASN A 59 -22.16 -12.97 3.09
N PRO A 60 -22.99 -11.96 3.44
CA PRO A 60 -24.38 -12.19 3.87
C PRO A 60 -25.22 -13.05 2.93
N GLU A 61 -25.01 -12.90 1.62
CA GLU A 61 -25.70 -13.67 0.58
C GLU A 61 -25.47 -15.19 0.70
N THR A 62 -24.30 -15.59 1.21
CA THR A 62 -23.88 -17.00 1.30
C THR A 62 -24.10 -17.64 2.66
N VAL A 63 -24.66 -16.88 3.62
CA VAL A 63 -24.95 -17.38 4.97
C VAL A 63 -26.15 -18.33 4.93
N PHE A 64 -27.20 -17.95 4.21
CA PHE A 64 -28.43 -18.75 4.09
C PHE A 64 -28.50 -19.53 2.77
N ASP A 65 -28.05 -18.95 1.64
CA ASP A 65 -27.92 -19.71 0.39
C ASP A 65 -26.54 -20.40 0.35
N ILE A 66 -26.49 -21.60 0.93
CA ILE A 66 -25.26 -22.36 1.15
C ILE A 66 -24.88 -23.28 -0.03
N LYS A 67 -25.48 -23.12 -1.21
CA LYS A 67 -25.19 -23.95 -2.39
C LYS A 67 -23.70 -23.88 -2.72
N TYR A 68 -23.02 -25.01 -2.54
CA TYR A 68 -21.57 -25.05 -2.70
C TYR A 68 -21.14 -25.17 -4.17
N PHE A 69 -21.85 -25.95 -4.99
CA PHE A 69 -21.43 -26.24 -6.38
C PHE A 69 -21.37 -24.99 -7.27
N SER A 70 -22.22 -23.98 -7.02
CA SER A 70 -22.18 -22.70 -7.71
C SER A 70 -20.99 -21.82 -7.28
N ARG A 71 -20.53 -21.99 -6.02
CA ARG A 71 -19.42 -21.24 -5.42
C ARG A 71 -18.05 -21.91 -5.62
N ASP A 72 -18.02 -23.20 -5.90
CA ASP A 72 -16.79 -23.99 -6.01
C ASP A 72 -15.94 -23.60 -7.23
N GLN A 73 -15.11 -22.58 -7.06
CA GLN A 73 -14.15 -22.13 -8.08
C GLN A 73 -13.03 -23.14 -8.33
N ARG A 74 -12.78 -24.08 -7.40
CA ARG A 74 -11.66 -25.02 -7.51
C ARG A 74 -11.97 -26.12 -8.53
N ARG A 75 -13.21 -26.60 -8.55
CA ARG A 75 -13.63 -27.69 -9.45
C ARG A 75 -14.41 -27.20 -10.67
N ASN A 76 -14.99 -26.00 -10.62
CA ASN A 76 -15.68 -25.39 -11.74
C ASN A 76 -14.69 -24.80 -12.77
N LEU A 77 -13.77 -25.63 -13.23
CA LEU A 77 -12.79 -25.31 -14.25
C LEU A 77 -13.21 -26.00 -15.55
N PRO A 78 -12.99 -25.35 -16.72
CA PRO A 78 -13.17 -26.03 -17.99
C PRO A 78 -12.23 -27.25 -18.06
N PRO A 79 -12.69 -28.39 -18.62
CA PRO A 79 -11.85 -29.58 -18.74
C PRO A 79 -10.68 -29.34 -19.71
N ILE A 80 -9.56 -30.01 -19.45
CA ILE A 80 -8.37 -29.93 -20.29
C ILE A 80 -8.68 -30.51 -21.67
N ARG A 81 -8.56 -29.68 -22.72
CA ARG A 81 -8.68 -30.11 -24.12
C ARG A 81 -7.30 -30.37 -24.69
N ARG A 82 -7.06 -31.60 -25.18
CA ARG A 82 -5.79 -31.99 -25.83
C ARG A 82 -6.07 -32.36 -27.29
N THR A 83 -5.38 -31.69 -28.21
CA THR A 83 -5.46 -31.94 -29.65
C THR A 83 -4.07 -32.24 -30.18
N ILE A 84 -3.94 -33.28 -31.00
CA ILE A 84 -2.66 -33.66 -31.61
C ILE A 84 -2.59 -32.98 -32.98
N LEU A 85 -1.56 -32.16 -33.20
CA LEU A 85 -1.29 -31.55 -34.50
C LEU A 85 -0.30 -32.42 -35.27
N LYS A 86 -0.64 -32.78 -36.51
CA LYS A 86 0.25 -33.47 -37.45
C LYS A 86 0.92 -32.47 -38.37
N LYS A 87 1.94 -32.92 -39.11
CA LYS A 87 2.66 -32.10 -40.10
C LYS A 87 1.71 -31.39 -41.08
N SER A 88 0.72 -32.10 -41.61
CA SER A 88 -0.29 -31.54 -42.53
C SER A 88 -1.07 -30.36 -41.94
N ASP A 89 -1.38 -30.43 -40.63
CA ASP A 89 -2.15 -29.39 -39.95
C ASP A 89 -1.30 -28.13 -39.78
N VAL A 90 -0.01 -28.31 -39.46
CA VAL A 90 0.95 -27.21 -39.30
C VAL A 90 1.26 -26.53 -40.64
N GLU A 91 1.46 -27.31 -41.72
CA GLU A 91 1.67 -26.77 -43.07
C GLU A 91 0.48 -25.93 -43.54
N LYS A 92 -0.75 -26.39 -43.24
CA LYS A 92 -1.97 -25.64 -43.52
C LYS A 92 -2.03 -24.33 -42.72
N ILE A 93 -1.76 -24.37 -41.42
CA ILE A 93 -1.73 -23.17 -40.57
C ILE A 93 -0.71 -22.17 -41.11
N MET A 94 0.49 -22.62 -41.46
CA MET A 94 1.55 -21.75 -41.98
C MET A 94 1.15 -21.08 -43.31
N MET A 95 0.42 -21.80 -44.17
CA MET A 95 -0.08 -21.26 -45.42
C MET A 95 -1.22 -20.24 -45.22
N GLU A 96 -2.03 -20.41 -44.17
CA GLU A 96 -3.16 -19.53 -43.84
C GLU A 96 -2.73 -18.29 -43.04
N THR A 97 -1.65 -18.38 -42.24
CA THR A 97 -1.19 -17.28 -41.39
C THR A 97 -0.51 -16.15 -42.18
N ASN A 98 -0.99 -14.93 -42.00
CA ASN A 98 -0.34 -13.69 -42.42
C ASN A 98 -0.24 -12.76 -41.19
N PHE A 99 0.82 -11.94 -41.12
CA PHE A 99 1.05 -11.07 -39.97
C PHE A 99 0.71 -9.62 -40.29
N GLU A 100 -0.18 -9.04 -39.50
CA GLU A 100 -0.41 -7.60 -39.41
C GLU A 100 0.32 -7.02 -38.19
N PRO A 101 0.58 -5.69 -38.14
CA PRO A 101 1.22 -5.05 -36.99
C PRO A 101 0.54 -5.33 -35.63
N ALA A 102 -0.76 -5.65 -35.63
CA ALA A 102 -1.54 -5.98 -34.42
C ALA A 102 -1.31 -7.41 -33.89
N ASP A 103 -0.79 -8.32 -34.71
CA ASP A 103 -0.56 -9.72 -34.34
C ASP A 103 0.72 -9.90 -33.51
N PHE A 104 1.58 -8.88 -33.48
CA PHE A 104 2.79 -8.90 -32.67
C PHE A 104 2.49 -8.65 -31.20
N PRO A 105 3.15 -9.37 -30.27
CA PRO A 105 2.98 -9.12 -28.85
C PRO A 105 3.35 -7.68 -28.51
N LYS A 106 2.48 -7.01 -27.77
CA LYS A 106 2.71 -5.62 -27.36
C LYS A 106 3.94 -5.54 -26.47
N VAL A 107 4.82 -4.59 -26.79
CA VAL A 107 5.99 -4.30 -25.96
C VAL A 107 5.51 -3.67 -24.65
N TYR A 108 6.03 -4.16 -23.52
CA TYR A 108 5.87 -3.48 -22.23
C TYR A 108 6.81 -2.26 -22.20
N LEU A 109 6.32 -1.12 -22.68
CA LEU A 109 7.06 0.13 -22.68
C LEU A 109 6.98 0.76 -21.28
N THR A 110 8.13 0.92 -20.62
CA THR A 110 8.24 1.73 -19.41
C THR A 110 8.29 3.21 -19.81
N ALA A 111 7.55 4.05 -19.09
CA ALA A 111 7.61 5.49 -19.31
C ALA A 111 9.03 6.02 -18.99
N THR A 112 9.45 7.07 -19.69
CA THR A 112 10.56 7.91 -19.24
C THR A 112 10.10 8.69 -18.02
N ILE A 113 10.70 8.40 -16.86
CA ILE A 113 10.34 9.01 -15.59
C ILE A 113 11.26 10.22 -15.37
N GLU A 114 10.66 11.37 -15.07
CA GLU A 114 11.35 12.49 -14.46
C GLU A 114 11.06 12.43 -12.96
N GLU A 115 12.10 12.20 -12.16
CA GLU A 115 11.97 12.10 -10.71
C GLU A 115 11.87 13.51 -10.12
N ASP A 116 10.78 13.77 -9.40
CA ASP A 116 10.62 14.96 -8.59
C ASP A 116 10.17 14.55 -7.19
N ILE A 117 10.74 15.22 -6.18
CA ILE A 117 10.61 14.90 -4.77
C ILE A 117 9.21 15.21 -4.22
N ASN A 118 8.58 16.31 -4.65
CA ASN A 118 7.39 16.86 -3.96
C ASN A 118 6.21 17.21 -4.88
N THR A 119 6.20 16.76 -6.14
CA THR A 119 5.15 17.15 -7.11
C THR A 119 3.78 16.55 -6.85
N HIS A 120 3.74 15.30 -6.39
CA HIS A 120 2.49 14.57 -6.18
C HIS A 120 1.95 14.87 -4.79
N GLY A 121 0.83 15.59 -4.71
CA GLY A 121 0.21 15.96 -3.43
C GLY A 121 1.04 16.92 -2.57
N GLY A 122 2.07 17.56 -3.15
CA GLY A 122 2.99 18.41 -2.41
C GLY A 122 3.98 17.64 -1.53
N GLY A 123 4.27 16.37 -1.86
CA GLY A 123 5.14 15.48 -1.07
C GLY A 123 4.40 14.69 0.01
N TYR A 124 3.09 14.90 0.17
CA TYR A 124 2.25 14.22 1.16
C TYR A 124 1.05 13.52 0.52
N GLN A 125 1.01 12.18 0.63
CA GLN A 125 -0.15 11.39 0.21
C GLN A 125 -1.20 11.38 1.34
N LYS A 126 -2.42 11.80 1.01
CA LYS A 126 -3.59 11.69 1.91
C LYS A 126 -4.12 10.26 1.99
#